data_AF-A0A6J4STB3-F1
#
_entry.id   AF-A0A6J4STB3-F1
#
_cell.length_a   1.000
_cell.length_b   1.000
_cell.length_c   1.000
_cell.angle_alpha   90.00
_cell.angle_beta   90.00
_cell.angle_gamma   90.00
#
_symmetry.space_group_name_H-M   'P 1'
#
loop_
_entity.id
_entity.type
_entity.pdbx_description
1 polymer ?
#
loop_
_entity_poly.entity_id
_entity_poly.type
_entity_poly.pdbx_seq_one_letter_code
_entity_poly.pdbx_strand_id
1 'polypeptide(L)'
;MSRPEPPGGQPIEVSVLVDGEHLAAIEAVVAELERTGLRISAVMRTVGVITGTTDDTSRCSAFEALEGVESVEVARTFQLPPPDSPIQ
;
A
#
# COMPACT_ATOMS: atom_id res chain seq x y z
N MET A 1 17.29 23.82 12.56
CA MET A 1 15.92 24.26 12.27
C MET A 1 15.11 23.02 11.95
N SER A 2 14.63 22.33 12.97
CA SER A 2 13.93 21.05 12.86
C SER A 2 12.52 21.29 12.33
N ARG A 3 12.17 20.63 11.23
CA ARG A 3 10.82 20.64 10.66
C ARG A 3 9.86 19.99 11.67
N PRO A 4 8.68 20.57 11.95
CA PRO A 4 7.73 19.95 12.87
C PRO A 4 7.19 18.65 12.27
N GLU A 5 7.23 17.57 13.05
CA GLU A 5 6.53 16.32 12.75
C GLU A 5 5.02 16.59 12.89
N PRO A 6 4.20 16.30 11.86
CA PRO A 6 2.77 16.53 11.96
C PRO A 6 2.13 15.51 12.92
N PRO A 7 1.28 15.94 13.86
CA PRO A 7 0.41 15.03 14.60
C PRO A 7 -0.78 14.67 13.72
N GLY A 8 -0.70 13.51 13.07
CA GLY A 8 -1.77 12.91 12.27
C GLY A 8 -1.30 11.55 11.79
N GLY A 9 -2.16 10.53 11.85
CA GLY A 9 -1.82 9.16 11.49
C GLY A 9 -1.01 9.12 10.19
N GLN A 10 0.21 8.58 10.26
CA GLN A 10 1.10 8.58 9.09
C GLN A 10 0.44 7.72 8.02
N PRO A 11 0.29 8.22 6.78
CA PRO A 11 -0.29 7.43 5.70
C PRO A 11 0.56 6.18 5.51
N ILE A 12 -0.10 5.03 5.63
CA ILE A 12 0.55 3.73 5.62
C ILE A 12 0.53 3.26 4.19
N GLU A 13 1.71 2.99 3.64
CA GLU A 13 1.84 2.49 2.28
C GLU A 13 1.39 1.02 2.24
N VAL A 14 0.62 0.67 1.23
CA VAL A 14 0.03 -0.65 1.02
C VAL A 14 0.24 -1.03 -0.43
N SER A 15 0.74 -2.24 -0.64
CA SER A 15 0.92 -2.87 -1.93
C SER A 15 -0.06 -4.03 -2.05
N VAL A 16 -0.93 -3.99 -3.06
CA VAL A 16 -1.91 -5.02 -3.36
C VAL A 16 -1.42 -5.77 -4.60
N LEU A 17 -1.32 -7.08 -4.49
CA LEU A 17 -1.02 -7.99 -5.58
C LEU A 17 -2.35 -8.49 -6.16
N VAL A 18 -2.48 -8.39 -7.48
CA VAL A 18 -3.67 -8.78 -8.25
C VAL A 18 -3.37 -10.07 -8.96
N ASP A 19 -4.31 -11.00 -8.89
CA ASP A 19 -4.18 -12.30 -9.54
C ASP A 19 -4.08 -12.19 -11.08
N GLY A 20 -3.37 -13.13 -11.68
CA GLY A 20 -3.10 -13.17 -13.12
C GLY A 20 -4.35 -13.26 -14.01
N GLU A 21 -5.43 -13.88 -13.54
CA GLU A 21 -6.70 -13.95 -14.27
C GLU A 21 -7.45 -12.59 -14.24
N HIS A 22 -7.22 -11.80 -13.19
CA HIS A 22 -7.86 -10.50 -12.96
C HIS A 22 -7.01 -9.32 -13.44
N LEU A 23 -5.82 -9.57 -13.98
CA LEU A 23 -4.92 -8.57 -14.52
C LEU A 23 -5.54 -7.75 -15.66
N ALA A 24 -6.38 -8.38 -16.50
CA ALA A 24 -7.15 -7.69 -17.53
C ALA A 24 -8.26 -6.79 -16.96
N ALA A 25 -8.73 -7.11 -15.74
CA ALA A 25 -9.75 -6.38 -15.00
C ALA A 25 -9.17 -5.52 -13.87
N ILE A 26 -7.85 -5.23 -13.89
CA ILE A 26 -7.17 -4.49 -12.83
C ILE A 26 -7.80 -3.11 -12.56
N GLU A 27 -8.37 -2.48 -13.59
CA GLU A 27 -9.09 -1.20 -13.43
C GLU A 27 -10.33 -1.32 -12.53
N ALA A 28 -11.03 -2.45 -12.59
CA ALA A 28 -12.16 -2.72 -11.71
C ALA A 28 -11.68 -2.87 -10.26
N VAL A 29 -10.60 -3.62 -10.05
CA VAL A 29 -9.95 -3.79 -8.73
C VAL A 29 -9.49 -2.46 -8.17
N VAL A 30 -8.87 -1.60 -9.00
CA VAL A 30 -8.44 -0.24 -8.62
C VAL A 30 -9.64 0.58 -8.16
N ALA A 31 -10.73 0.59 -8.92
CA ALA A 31 -11.94 1.32 -8.55
C ALA A 31 -12.51 0.82 -7.21
N GLU A 32 -12.47 -0.49 -6.96
CA GLU A 32 -12.96 -1.07 -5.71
C GLU A 32 -12.08 -0.73 -4.51
N LEU A 33 -10.75 -0.75 -4.69
CA LEU A 33 -9.79 -0.30 -3.69
C LEU A 33 -10.00 1.17 -3.32
N GLU A 34 -10.16 2.05 -4.31
CA GLU A 34 -10.46 3.46 -4.08
C GLU A 34 -11.78 3.66 -3.33
N ARG A 35 -12.83 2.93 -3.71
CA ARG A 35 -14.13 2.96 -3.00
C ARG A 35 -14.02 2.49 -1.56
N THR A 36 -13.17 1.51 -1.31
CA THR A 36 -12.92 0.95 0.02
C THR A 36 -12.11 1.92 0.88
N GLY A 37 -11.37 2.86 0.26
CA GLY A 37 -10.68 3.98 0.91
C GLY A 37 -9.17 3.95 0.75
N LEU A 38 -8.62 3.11 -0.13
CA LEU A 38 -7.21 3.15 -0.49
C LEU A 38 -6.95 4.33 -1.44
N ARG A 39 -6.01 5.20 -1.11
CA ARG A 39 -5.55 6.22 -2.06
C ARG A 39 -4.49 5.60 -2.96
N ILE A 40 -4.85 5.33 -4.20
CA ILE A 40 -3.94 4.74 -5.19
C ILE A 40 -2.81 5.74 -5.51
N SER A 41 -1.58 5.24 -5.51
CA SER A 41 -0.36 6.00 -5.83
C SER A 41 0.19 5.57 -7.19
N ALA A 42 0.32 4.27 -7.42
CA ALA A 42 0.74 3.73 -8.71
C ALA A 42 0.08 2.39 -9.00
N VAL A 43 -0.12 2.10 -10.30
CA VAL A 43 -0.69 0.85 -10.77
C VAL A 43 0.26 0.25 -11.80
N MET A 44 0.92 -0.84 -11.42
CA MET A 44 1.83 -1.61 -12.27
C MET A 44 1.08 -2.74 -12.96
N ARG A 45 0.31 -2.38 -14.00
CA ARG A 45 -0.54 -3.29 -14.77
C ARG A 45 0.20 -4.43 -15.49
N THR A 46 1.51 -4.34 -15.66
CA THR A 46 2.28 -5.41 -16.31
C THR A 46 2.55 -6.57 -15.35
N VAL A 47 2.70 -6.27 -14.06
CA VAL A 47 3.03 -7.24 -13.01
C VAL A 47 1.88 -7.47 -12.02
N GLY A 48 0.74 -6.79 -12.20
CA GLY A 48 -0.43 -6.95 -11.34
C GLY A 48 -0.27 -6.31 -9.96
N VAL A 49 0.55 -5.27 -9.80
CA VAL A 49 0.77 -4.66 -8.48
C VAL A 49 0.11 -3.28 -8.42
N ILE A 50 -0.67 -3.02 -7.38
CA ILE A 50 -1.30 -1.74 -7.09
C ILE A 50 -0.69 -1.21 -5.79
N THR A 51 -0.07 -0.04 -5.82
CA THR A 51 0.44 0.61 -4.61
C THR A 51 -0.42 1.81 -4.26
N GLY A 52 -0.66 2.00 -2.97
CA GLY A 52 -1.44 3.10 -2.44
C GLY A 52 -1.13 3.38 -0.98
N THR A 53 -1.85 4.32 -0.41
CA THR A 53 -1.74 4.68 1.01
C THR A 53 -3.10 4.65 1.68
N THR A 54 -3.16 4.16 2.91
CA THR A 54 -4.36 4.21 3.76
C THR A 54 -4.01 4.81 5.12
N ASP A 55 -4.95 5.53 5.70
CA ASP A 55 -4.84 6.06 7.07
C ASP A 55 -5.27 5.01 8.11
N ASP A 56 -5.84 3.89 7.67
CA ASP A 56 -6.40 2.84 8.53
C ASP A 56 -5.96 1.44 8.08
N THR A 57 -5.23 0.72 8.94
CA THR A 57 -4.75 -0.65 8.67
C THR A 57 -5.84 -1.70 8.79
N SER A 58 -6.92 -1.45 9.54
CA SER A 58 -8.05 -2.38 9.67
C SER A 58 -8.73 -2.62 8.33
N ARG A 59 -8.61 -1.67 7.40
CA ARG A 59 -9.08 -1.81 6.01
C ARG A 59 -8.27 -2.80 5.17
N CYS A 60 -7.08 -3.22 5.62
CA CYS A 60 -6.26 -4.16 4.85
C CYS A 60 -6.96 -5.51 4.67
N SER A 61 -7.66 -6.00 5.70
CA SER A 61 -8.47 -7.22 5.58
C SER A 61 -9.66 -7.05 4.62
N ALA A 62 -10.18 -5.82 4.45
CA ALA A 62 -11.20 -5.55 3.45
C ALA A 62 -10.63 -5.57 2.03
N PHE A 63 -9.39 -5.10 1.85
CA PHE A 63 -8.69 -5.16 0.56
C PHE A 63 -8.36 -6.62 0.18
N GLU A 64 -7.93 -7.47 1.13
CA GLU A 64 -7.68 -8.90 0.87
C GLU A 64 -8.95 -9.67 0.50
N ALA A 65 -10.11 -9.21 0.95
CA ALA A 65 -11.39 -9.84 0.65
C ALA A 65 -11.96 -9.46 -0.73
N LEU A 66 -11.30 -8.55 -1.47
CA LEU A 66 -11.75 -8.14 -2.79
C LEU A 66 -11.47 -9.22 -3.84
N GLU A 67 -12.40 -9.36 -4.79
CA GLU A 67 -12.26 -10.30 -5.89
C GLU A 67 -11.13 -9.85 -6.83
N GLY A 68 -10.21 -10.77 -7.12
CA GLY A 68 -9.01 -10.50 -7.91
C GLY A 68 -7.80 -10.03 -7.11
N VAL A 69 -7.90 -9.85 -5.81
CA VAL A 69 -6.73 -9.60 -4.95
C VAL A 69 -6.10 -10.93 -4.54
N GLU A 70 -4.85 -11.12 -4.92
CA GLU A 70 -4.03 -12.28 -4.53
C GLU A 70 -3.46 -12.10 -3.12
N SER A 71 -2.96 -10.90 -2.79
CA SER A 71 -2.37 -10.60 -1.48
C SER A 71 -2.31 -9.09 -1.21
N VAL A 72 -2.34 -8.70 0.07
CA VAL A 72 -2.17 -7.30 0.50
C VAL A 72 -1.01 -7.19 1.48
N GLU A 73 0.02 -6.48 1.04
CA GLU A 73 1.24 -6.23 1.80
C GLU A 73 1.23 -4.80 2.32
N VAL A 74 1.18 -4.63 3.63
CA VAL A 74 1.39 -3.31 4.24
C VAL A 74 2.90 -3.04 4.22
N ALA A 75 3.31 -2.00 3.49
CA ALA A 75 4.69 -1.56 3.44
C ALA A 75 5.06 -0.95 4.80
N ARG A 76 5.53 -1.82 5.70
CA ARG A 76 6.16 -1.42 6.95
C ARG A 76 7.45 -0.76 6.55
N THR A 77 7.57 0.55 6.77
CA THR A 77 8.85 1.25 6.61
C THR A 77 9.86 0.59 7.55
N PHE A 78 10.65 -0.36 7.03
CA PHE A 78 11.89 -0.74 7.66
C PHE A 78 12.81 0.46 7.47
N GLN A 79 12.73 1.41 8.40
CA GLN A 79 13.73 2.45 8.51
C GLN A 79 15.03 1.72 8.86
N LEU A 80 15.90 1.55 7.85
CA LEU A 80 17.27 1.17 8.13
C LEU A 80 17.79 2.23 9.13
N PRO A 81 18.29 1.83 10.31
CA PRO A 81 18.89 2.81 11.21
C PRO A 81 19.92 3.61 10.42
N PRO A 82 19.96 4.95 10.59
CA PRO A 82 20.86 5.80 9.82
C PRO A 82 22.30 5.26 9.89
N PRO A 83 23.08 5.34 8.80
CA PRO A 83 24.40 4.72 8.69
C PRO A 83 25.47 5.28 9.65
N ASP A 84 25.13 6.26 10.50
CA ASP A 84 26.02 6.85 11.50
C ASP A 84 25.99 6.14 12.87
N SER A 85 25.74 4.84 12.91
CA SER A 85 26.11 4.08 14.11
C SER A 85 27.62 3.88 14.07
N PRO A 86 28.40 4.41 15.03
CA PRO A 86 29.81 4.07 15.13
C PRO A 86 29.88 2.55 15.32
N ILE A 87 30.33 1.84 14.27
CA ILE A 87 30.79 0.47 14.40
C ILE A 87 31.93 0.50 15.40
N GLN A 88 31.75 -0.14 16.57
CA GLN A 88 32.81 -0.38 17.54
C GLN A 88 33.24 -1.84 17.48
#